data_AF-A0A1H9SH01-F1
#
_entry.id   AF-A0A1H9SH01-F1
#
_cell.length_a   1.000
_cell.length_b   1.000
_cell.length_c   1.000
_cell.angle_alpha   90.00
_cell.angle_beta   90.00
_cell.angle_gamma   90.00
#
_symmetry.space_group_name_H-M   'P 1'
#
loop_
_entity.id
_entity.type
_entity.pdbx_description
1 polymer ?
#
loop_
_entity_poly.entity_id
_entity_poly.type
_entity_poly.pdbx_seq_one_letter_code
_entity_poly.pdbx_strand_id
1 'polypeptide(L)'
;MKIFNVQPVQVNEFIFNPELLSTSAISQCYQSGFDFEFDLLNSFTIIFEIYHTVGDDFADELIPGDQPNEFTVGIGAECGGGQILLSYHCSCQFNYENEGLTADLLSLNTFLDGFYRHVKTLLNQAGFESLKEKEEIIRLRHPLKETAIQIIENLRGNNLYEF
;
A
#
# COMPACT_ATOMS: atom_id res chain seq x y z
N MET A 1 -11.95 -13.02 13.40
CA MET A 1 -10.90 -12.32 14.15
C MET A 1 -11.63 -11.15 14.67
N LYS A 2 -11.84 -11.14 15.95
CA LYS A 2 -12.58 -10.09 16.57
C LYS A 2 -11.63 -8.92 16.73
N ILE A 3 -11.79 -7.91 15.87
CA ILE A 3 -11.04 -6.66 15.91
C ILE A 3 -11.79 -5.70 16.82
N PHE A 4 -11.09 -5.11 17.79
CA PHE A 4 -11.68 -4.18 18.75
C PHE A 4 -10.64 -3.14 19.21
N ASN A 5 -11.09 -2.13 19.95
CA ASN A 5 -10.26 -1.00 20.39
C ASN A 5 -9.47 -0.35 19.23
N VAL A 6 -10.11 -0.26 18.06
CA VAL A 6 -9.54 0.36 16.87
C VAL A 6 -9.26 1.82 17.15
N GLN A 7 -7.99 2.19 17.14
CA GLN A 7 -7.58 3.59 17.27
C GLN A 7 -7.98 4.36 16.00
N PRO A 8 -8.19 5.68 16.09
CA PRO A 8 -8.38 6.49 14.90
C PRO A 8 -7.20 6.33 13.94
N VAL A 9 -7.46 6.39 12.63
CA VAL A 9 -6.39 6.44 11.62
C VAL A 9 -5.55 7.69 11.88
N GLN A 10 -4.26 7.48 12.08
CA GLN A 10 -3.28 8.54 12.27
C GLN A 10 -2.55 8.79 10.96
N VAL A 11 -2.59 10.03 10.47
CA VAL A 11 -1.74 10.47 9.36
C VAL A 11 -0.38 10.82 9.93
N ASN A 12 0.64 10.03 9.61
CA ASN A 12 2.00 10.21 10.10
C ASN A 12 2.82 11.09 9.16
N GLU A 13 2.55 11.02 7.86
CA GLU A 13 3.12 11.92 6.86
C GLU A 13 2.08 12.28 5.81
N PHE A 14 2.06 13.56 5.44
CA PHE A 14 1.34 14.04 4.26
C PHE A 14 2.11 15.17 3.60
N ILE A 15 2.67 14.87 2.42
CA ILE A 15 3.35 15.81 1.55
C ILE A 15 2.56 15.86 0.26
N PHE A 16 2.16 17.05 -0.16
CA PHE A 16 1.53 17.27 -1.45
C PHE A 16 2.03 18.57 -2.07
N ASN A 17 2.61 18.46 -3.26
CA ASN A 17 3.25 19.56 -3.97
C ASN A 17 2.40 19.91 -5.22
N PRO A 18 1.37 20.77 -5.08
CA PRO A 18 0.41 21.04 -6.15
C PRO A 18 1.06 21.65 -7.41
N GLU A 19 2.17 22.36 -7.27
CA GLU A 19 2.97 22.90 -8.37
C GLU A 19 3.52 21.80 -9.30
N LEU A 20 3.65 20.58 -8.81
CA LEU A 20 4.13 19.42 -9.54
C LEU A 20 3.02 18.66 -10.28
N LEU A 21 1.74 19.03 -10.09
CA LEU A 21 0.60 18.35 -10.71
C LEU A 21 0.65 18.40 -12.23
N SER A 22 1.06 19.51 -12.83
CA SER A 22 1.17 19.64 -14.29
C SER A 22 2.25 18.74 -14.89
N THR A 23 3.24 18.37 -14.09
CA THR A 23 4.35 17.45 -14.45
C THR A 23 4.01 15.98 -14.20
N SER A 24 2.90 15.68 -13.51
CA SER A 24 2.47 14.31 -13.21
C SER A 24 2.17 13.46 -14.45
N ALA A 25 1.84 14.09 -15.58
CA ALA A 25 1.58 13.42 -16.84
C ALA A 25 2.82 12.73 -17.45
N ILE A 26 4.03 13.10 -16.98
CA ILE A 26 5.31 12.70 -17.58
C ILE A 26 6.06 11.69 -16.67
N SER A 27 5.58 11.44 -15.45
CA SER A 27 6.29 10.63 -14.45
C SER A 27 5.63 9.29 -14.08
N GLN A 28 6.48 8.28 -13.82
CA GLN A 28 6.09 6.87 -13.77
C GLN A 28 6.20 6.19 -12.40
N CYS A 29 6.83 6.77 -11.36
CA CYS A 29 6.93 6.07 -10.06
C CYS A 29 5.71 6.38 -9.18
N TYR A 30 4.76 5.44 -9.14
CA TYR A 30 3.66 5.41 -8.18
C TYR A 30 3.73 4.08 -7.44
N GLN A 31 3.80 4.16 -6.12
CA GLN A 31 3.81 3.00 -5.24
C GLN A 31 2.74 3.20 -4.17
N SER A 32 2.02 2.14 -3.87
CA SER A 32 1.14 2.10 -2.70
C SER A 32 1.09 0.70 -2.13
N GLY A 33 0.95 0.63 -0.81
CA GLY A 33 1.06 -0.64 -0.12
C GLY A 33 0.46 -0.60 1.26
N PHE A 34 0.09 -1.78 1.72
CA PHE A 34 -0.11 -2.03 3.14
C PHE A 34 1.17 -2.63 3.68
N ASP A 35 1.64 -2.08 4.78
CA ASP A 35 2.62 -2.72 5.65
C ASP A 35 1.98 -2.93 7.02
N PHE A 36 2.64 -3.71 7.86
CA PHE A 36 2.05 -4.09 9.11
C PHE A 36 3.04 -4.56 10.17
N GLU A 37 2.75 -4.18 11.41
CA GLU A 37 3.62 -4.39 12.56
C GLU A 37 2.86 -5.07 13.69
N PHE A 38 3.48 -6.09 14.30
CA PHE A 38 2.89 -6.86 15.39
C PHE A 38 3.53 -6.50 16.72
N ASP A 39 2.69 -6.26 17.71
CA ASP A 39 3.11 -6.12 19.10
C ASP A 39 2.85 -7.43 19.87
N LEU A 40 3.62 -7.66 20.93
CA LEU A 40 3.52 -8.85 21.79
C LEU A 40 2.21 -8.95 22.63
N LEU A 41 1.31 -7.97 22.55
CA LEU A 41 0.12 -7.84 23.40
C LEU A 41 -1.22 -8.03 22.67
N ASN A 42 -1.25 -8.86 21.61
CA ASN A 42 -2.41 -9.01 20.72
C ASN A 42 -2.89 -7.66 20.18
N SER A 43 -1.93 -6.77 19.92
CA SER A 43 -2.14 -5.54 19.16
C SER A 43 -1.38 -5.60 17.86
N PHE A 44 -1.93 -4.92 16.89
CA PHE A 44 -1.46 -4.96 15.52
C PHE A 44 -1.68 -3.59 14.90
N THR A 45 -0.69 -3.12 14.17
CA THR A 45 -0.72 -1.84 13.45
C THR A 45 -0.74 -2.13 11.96
N ILE A 46 -1.78 -1.64 11.28
CA ILE A 46 -1.80 -1.59 9.82
C ILE A 46 -1.29 -0.22 9.41
N ILE A 47 -0.31 -0.22 8.50
CA ILE A 47 0.28 0.96 7.88
C ILE A 47 -0.16 0.95 6.42
N PHE A 48 -0.44 2.13 5.88
CA PHE A 48 -0.68 2.33 4.47
C PHE A 48 0.12 3.50 3.96
N GLU A 49 0.79 3.28 2.86
CA GLU A 49 1.69 4.24 2.24
C GLU A 49 1.29 4.48 0.79
N ILE A 50 1.40 5.74 0.36
CA ILE A 50 1.41 6.16 -1.03
C ILE A 50 2.66 6.99 -1.22
N TYR A 51 3.42 6.64 -2.24
CA TYR A 51 4.56 7.42 -2.66
C TYR A 51 4.50 7.66 -4.16
N HIS A 52 4.54 8.92 -4.54
CA HIS A 52 4.48 9.34 -5.92
C HIS A 52 5.46 10.47 -6.20
N THR A 53 6.38 10.23 -7.14
CA THR A 53 7.39 11.21 -7.55
C THR A 53 7.19 11.66 -8.99
N VAL A 54 7.70 12.85 -9.30
CA VAL A 54 7.80 13.42 -10.65
C VAL A 54 9.22 13.90 -10.94
N GLY A 55 9.74 13.63 -12.15
CA GLY A 55 11.09 14.03 -12.55
C GLY A 55 11.84 12.96 -13.35
N ASP A 56 13.07 13.29 -13.74
CA ASP A 56 13.80 12.69 -14.89
C ASP A 56 14.71 11.50 -14.59
N ASP A 57 14.79 10.96 -13.37
CA ASP A 57 15.72 9.87 -13.10
C ASP A 57 15.06 8.49 -13.26
N PHE A 58 14.77 8.13 -14.51
CA PHE A 58 14.61 6.72 -14.91
C PHE A 58 15.87 6.30 -15.67
N ALA A 59 16.69 5.44 -15.06
CA ALA A 59 17.55 4.59 -15.85
C ALA A 59 16.66 3.48 -16.40
N ASP A 60 16.31 3.53 -17.68
CA ASP A 60 15.69 2.40 -18.37
C ASP A 60 16.64 1.19 -18.23
N GLU A 61 16.28 0.19 -17.42
CA GLU A 61 17.02 -1.06 -17.38
C GLU A 61 16.59 -1.90 -18.59
N LEU A 62 17.45 -1.98 -19.59
CA LEU A 62 17.27 -2.91 -20.71
C LEU A 62 17.53 -4.33 -20.21
N ILE A 63 16.46 -5.09 -19.98
CA ILE A 63 16.53 -6.51 -19.62
C ILE A 63 16.67 -7.29 -20.94
N PRO A 64 17.83 -7.91 -21.24
CA PRO A 64 17.96 -8.72 -22.44
C PRO A 64 17.01 -9.93 -22.38
N GLY A 65 16.25 -10.13 -23.45
CA GLY A 65 15.33 -11.27 -23.61
C GLY A 65 16.04 -12.55 -24.05
N ASP A 66 15.26 -13.62 -24.17
CA ASP A 66 15.77 -14.95 -24.54
C ASP A 66 16.23 -15.04 -26.02
N GLN A 67 15.89 -14.06 -26.87
CA GLN A 67 16.31 -14.00 -28.27
C GLN A 67 17.38 -12.91 -28.54
N PRO A 68 18.28 -13.13 -29.52
CA PRO A 68 19.22 -12.10 -29.96
C PRO A 68 18.47 -10.84 -30.44
N ASN A 69 18.85 -9.68 -29.90
CA ASN A 69 18.23 -8.36 -30.15
C ASN A 69 16.83 -8.14 -29.55
N GLU A 70 16.39 -9.01 -28.65
CA GLU A 70 15.19 -8.76 -27.85
C GLU A 70 15.59 -8.12 -26.52
N PHE A 71 15.00 -6.98 -26.21
CA PHE A 71 15.13 -6.33 -24.91
C PHE A 71 13.74 -6.03 -24.38
N THR A 72 13.50 -6.32 -23.11
CA THR A 72 12.34 -5.84 -22.39
C THR A 72 12.77 -4.65 -21.54
N VAL A 73 11.99 -3.57 -21.55
CA VAL A 73 12.24 -2.45 -20.64
C VAL A 73 11.72 -2.84 -19.27
N GLY A 74 12.63 -3.07 -18.33
CA GLY A 74 12.29 -3.17 -16.92
C GLY A 74 12.03 -1.76 -16.40
N ILE A 75 10.79 -1.46 -15.99
CA ILE A 75 10.52 -0.28 -15.17
C ILE A 75 10.93 -0.63 -13.74
N GLY A 76 12.24 -0.61 -13.49
CA GLY A 76 12.82 -0.69 -12.15
C GLY A 76 12.99 0.73 -11.62
N ALA A 77 12.11 1.16 -10.73
CA ALA A 77 12.29 2.43 -10.03
C ALA A 77 12.53 2.14 -8.54
N GLU A 78 13.79 2.23 -8.11
CA GLU A 78 14.04 2.73 -6.76
C GLU A 78 13.51 4.17 -6.74
N CYS A 79 12.42 4.36 -6.01
CA CYS A 79 11.68 5.61 -5.96
C CYS A 79 12.50 6.63 -5.12
N GLY A 80 13.58 7.20 -5.68
CA GLY A 80 14.54 8.01 -4.93
C GLY A 80 15.12 9.26 -5.63
N GLY A 81 15.06 9.35 -6.96
CA GLY A 81 15.64 10.48 -7.72
C GLY A 81 14.68 11.62 -8.08
N GLY A 82 13.37 11.36 -8.09
CA GLY A 82 12.35 12.35 -8.48
C GLY A 82 11.90 13.29 -7.36
N GLN A 83 11.29 14.43 -7.72
CA GLN A 83 10.62 15.32 -6.79
C GLN A 83 9.33 14.66 -6.26
N ILE A 84 9.09 14.69 -4.96
CA ILE A 84 7.88 14.10 -4.36
C ILE A 84 6.67 14.94 -4.79
N LEU A 85 5.72 14.35 -5.52
CA LEU A 85 4.43 14.97 -5.79
C LEU A 85 3.44 14.68 -4.65
N LEU A 86 3.38 13.41 -4.23
CA LEU A 86 2.58 12.97 -3.10
C LEU A 86 3.38 11.98 -2.27
N SER A 87 3.45 12.22 -0.97
CA SER A 87 3.75 11.19 0.02
C SER A 87 2.62 11.18 1.04
N TYR A 88 2.05 10.01 1.29
CA TYR A 88 1.02 9.83 2.29
C TYR A 88 1.31 8.56 3.07
N HIS A 89 1.54 8.70 4.36
CA HIS A 89 1.77 7.58 5.27
C HIS A 89 0.77 7.69 6.41
N CYS A 90 -0.06 6.67 6.59
CA CYS A 90 -1.00 6.59 7.69
C CYS A 90 -0.97 5.23 8.36
N SER A 91 -1.30 5.19 9.64
CA SER A 91 -1.39 3.94 10.40
C SER A 91 -2.65 3.87 11.25
N CYS A 92 -3.04 2.66 11.63
CA CYS A 92 -4.10 2.39 12.57
C CYS A 92 -3.74 1.18 13.41
N GLN A 93 -3.74 1.36 14.72
CA GLN A 93 -3.53 0.30 15.69
C GLN A 93 -4.86 -0.25 16.19
N PHE A 94 -4.95 -1.56 16.40
CA PHE A 94 -6.10 -2.22 17.00
C PHE A 94 -5.70 -3.45 17.80
N ASN A 95 -6.58 -3.86 18.71
CA ASN A 95 -6.49 -5.13 19.40
C ASN A 95 -7.29 -6.20 18.67
N TYR A 96 -6.88 -7.46 18.84
CA TYR A 96 -7.59 -8.58 18.23
C TYR A 96 -7.69 -9.81 19.13
N GLU A 97 -8.69 -10.64 18.86
CA GLU A 97 -8.87 -11.99 19.39
C GLU A 97 -9.09 -12.94 18.21
N ASN A 98 -8.39 -14.08 18.22
CA ASN A 98 -8.50 -15.10 17.17
C ASN A 98 -9.80 -15.90 17.34
N GLU A 99 -10.53 -16.12 16.25
CA GLU A 99 -11.82 -16.85 16.24
C GLU A 99 -11.82 -18.02 15.24
N GLY A 100 -10.67 -18.28 14.61
CA GLY A 100 -10.46 -19.33 13.62
C GLY A 100 -10.36 -18.77 12.20
N LEU A 101 -9.57 -19.46 11.37
CA LEU A 101 -9.05 -18.96 10.09
C LEU A 101 -10.10 -18.30 9.19
N THR A 102 -11.24 -18.94 8.99
CA THR A 102 -12.28 -18.41 8.10
C THR A 102 -12.88 -17.10 8.63
N ALA A 103 -13.20 -17.04 9.92
CA ALA A 103 -13.73 -15.84 10.56
C ALA A 103 -12.66 -14.74 10.65
N ASP A 104 -11.41 -15.13 10.84
CA ASP A 104 -10.24 -14.26 10.95
C ASP A 104 -9.93 -13.55 9.63
N LEU A 105 -9.86 -14.30 8.54
CA LEU A 105 -9.69 -13.74 7.19
C LEU A 105 -10.85 -12.84 6.77
N LEU A 106 -12.10 -13.22 7.07
CA LEU A 106 -13.27 -12.41 6.70
C LEU A 106 -13.25 -11.05 7.42
N SER A 107 -12.96 -11.05 8.71
CA SER A 107 -12.91 -9.83 9.52
C SER A 107 -11.75 -8.92 9.11
N LEU A 108 -10.55 -9.47 8.92
CA LEU A 108 -9.39 -8.71 8.43
C LEU A 108 -9.66 -8.09 7.06
N ASN A 109 -10.23 -8.85 6.12
CA ASN A 109 -10.56 -8.33 4.80
C ASN A 109 -11.61 -7.21 4.88
N THR A 110 -12.59 -7.33 5.78
CA THR A 110 -13.60 -6.27 6.02
C THR A 110 -12.95 -5.02 6.61
N PHE A 111 -12.03 -5.18 7.56
CA PHE A 111 -11.28 -4.07 8.13
C PHE A 111 -10.42 -3.36 7.08
N LEU A 112 -9.65 -4.12 6.30
CA LEU A 112 -8.81 -3.60 5.22
C LEU A 112 -9.63 -2.85 4.17
N ASP A 113 -10.81 -3.36 3.79
CA ASP A 113 -11.70 -2.67 2.85
C ASP A 113 -12.21 -1.35 3.45
N GLY A 114 -12.62 -1.35 4.73
CA GLY A 114 -13.03 -0.13 5.44
C GLY A 114 -11.91 0.91 5.53
N PHE A 115 -10.71 0.48 5.91
CA PHE A 115 -9.51 1.31 5.94
C PHE A 115 -9.20 1.87 4.56
N TYR A 116 -9.23 1.03 3.53
CA TYR A 116 -8.90 1.42 2.17
C TYR A 116 -9.91 2.40 1.57
N ARG A 117 -11.20 2.32 1.93
CA ARG A 117 -12.20 3.33 1.54
C ARG A 117 -11.85 4.72 2.09
N HIS A 118 -11.26 4.80 3.28
CA HIS A 118 -10.76 6.08 3.83
C HIS A 118 -9.67 6.67 2.92
N VAL A 119 -8.71 5.84 2.50
CA VAL A 119 -7.67 6.22 1.54
C VAL A 119 -8.26 6.65 0.20
N LYS A 120 -9.21 5.89 -0.36
CA LYS A 120 -9.88 6.28 -1.62
C LYS A 120 -10.56 7.63 -1.51
N THR A 121 -11.12 7.96 -0.34
CA THR A 121 -11.77 9.26 -0.12
C THR A 121 -10.76 10.40 -0.21
N LEU A 122 -9.54 10.22 0.30
CA LEU A 122 -8.44 11.17 0.12
C LEU A 122 -8.08 11.31 -1.37
N LEU A 123 -7.93 10.19 -2.09
CA LEU A 123 -7.58 10.17 -3.51
C LEU A 123 -8.67 10.69 -4.45
N ASN A 124 -9.91 10.82 -3.98
CA ASN A 124 -11.01 11.39 -4.76
C ASN A 124 -11.07 12.94 -4.67
N GLN A 125 -10.16 13.59 -3.95
CA GLN A 125 -10.11 15.05 -3.89
C GLN A 125 -9.52 15.64 -5.18
N ALA A 126 -9.97 16.84 -5.56
CA ALA A 126 -9.52 17.53 -6.77
C ALA A 126 -7.99 17.77 -6.70
N GLY A 127 -7.23 16.99 -7.47
CA GLY A 127 -5.76 16.94 -7.41
C GLY A 127 -5.20 15.52 -7.52
N PHE A 128 -6.01 14.49 -7.23
CA PHE A 128 -5.56 13.10 -7.16
C PHE A 128 -6.23 12.14 -8.17
N GLU A 129 -7.07 12.63 -9.08
CA GLU A 129 -7.84 11.76 -10.00
C GLU A 129 -6.93 10.85 -10.85
N SER A 130 -5.75 11.33 -11.28
CA SER A 130 -4.77 10.52 -12.01
C SER A 130 -4.11 9.41 -11.16
N LEU A 131 -4.13 9.54 -9.82
CA LEU A 131 -3.60 8.53 -8.91
C LEU A 131 -4.62 7.43 -8.64
N LYS A 132 -5.91 7.75 -8.72
CA LYS A 132 -6.99 6.78 -8.54
C LYS A 132 -6.91 5.64 -9.54
N GLU A 133 -6.67 5.92 -10.82
CA GLU A 133 -6.53 4.88 -11.85
C GLU A 133 -5.32 3.99 -11.56
N LYS A 134 -4.17 4.58 -11.19
CA LYS A 134 -2.97 3.84 -10.82
C LYS A 134 -3.22 2.94 -9.61
N GLU A 135 -3.90 3.48 -8.61
CA GLU A 135 -4.26 2.79 -7.38
C GLU A 135 -5.22 1.61 -7.63
N GLU A 136 -6.22 1.78 -8.51
CA GLU A 136 -7.11 0.69 -8.92
C GLU A 136 -6.35 -0.44 -9.62
N ILE A 137 -5.38 -0.12 -10.48
CA ILE A 137 -4.52 -1.12 -11.13
C ILE A 137 -3.68 -1.87 -10.10
N ILE A 138 -3.09 -1.18 -9.11
CA ILE A 138 -2.32 -1.83 -8.04
C ILE A 138 -3.22 -2.78 -7.25
N ARG A 139 -4.44 -2.37 -6.87
CA ARG A 139 -5.34 -3.26 -6.11
C ARG A 139 -5.87 -4.45 -6.90
N LEU A 140 -5.94 -4.36 -8.22
CA LEU A 140 -6.25 -5.53 -9.07
C LEU A 140 -5.12 -6.56 -9.01
N ARG A 141 -3.85 -6.11 -8.91
CA ARG A 141 -2.67 -6.98 -8.83
C ARG A 141 -2.36 -7.46 -7.41
N HIS A 142 -2.71 -6.64 -6.41
CA HIS A 142 -2.51 -6.92 -4.98
C HIS A 142 -3.84 -6.75 -4.23
N PRO A 143 -4.75 -7.74 -4.34
CA PRO A 143 -6.04 -7.72 -3.67
C PRO A 143 -5.89 -7.69 -2.14
N LEU A 144 -6.78 -6.98 -1.45
CA LEU A 144 -6.81 -6.92 0.02
C LEU A 144 -6.89 -8.30 0.69
N LYS A 145 -7.51 -9.27 0.01
CA LYS A 145 -7.56 -10.65 0.47
C LYS A 145 -6.17 -11.28 0.60
N GLU A 146 -5.26 -11.00 -0.34
CA GLU A 146 -3.88 -11.49 -0.27
C GLU A 146 -3.13 -10.84 0.89
N THR A 147 -3.35 -9.54 1.12
CA THR A 147 -2.84 -8.84 2.31
C THR A 147 -3.37 -9.47 3.60
N ALA A 148 -4.67 -9.76 3.69
CA ALA A 148 -5.24 -10.43 4.87
C ALA A 148 -4.61 -11.81 5.12
N ILE A 149 -4.33 -12.58 4.06
CA ILE A 149 -3.63 -13.86 4.15
C ILE A 149 -2.20 -13.64 4.66
N GLN A 150 -1.46 -12.69 4.10
CA GLN A 150 -0.10 -12.36 4.55
C GLN A 150 -0.06 -11.98 6.03
N ILE A 151 -1.03 -11.22 6.52
CA ILE A 151 -1.13 -10.87 7.94
C ILE A 151 -1.28 -12.11 8.81
N ILE A 152 -2.19 -13.03 8.46
CA ILE A 152 -2.39 -14.28 9.21
C ILE A 152 -1.13 -15.16 9.19
N GLU A 153 -0.48 -15.29 8.04
CA GLU A 153 0.75 -16.09 7.93
C GLU A 153 1.90 -15.48 8.74
N ASN A 154 2.00 -14.15 8.81
CA ASN A 154 2.98 -13.49 9.67
C ASN A 154 2.64 -13.67 11.16
N LEU A 155 1.37 -13.58 11.56
CA LEU A 155 0.96 -13.87 12.94
C LEU A 155 1.32 -15.31 13.33
N ARG A 156 1.09 -16.28 12.43
CA ARG A 156 1.49 -17.68 12.61
C ARG A 156 3.00 -17.82 12.75
N GLY A 157 3.76 -17.20 11.85
CA GLY A 157 5.22 -17.21 11.88
C GLY A 157 5.81 -16.62 13.17
N ASN A 158 5.09 -15.73 13.84
CA ASN A 158 5.49 -15.10 15.10
C ASN A 158 4.87 -15.76 16.36
N ASN A 159 4.17 -16.89 16.24
CA ASN A 159 3.45 -17.56 17.33
C ASN A 159 2.37 -16.69 18.02
N LEU A 160 1.78 -15.75 17.27
CA LEU A 160 0.69 -14.87 17.73
C LEU A 160 -0.69 -15.34 17.25
N TYR A 161 -0.75 -16.52 16.62
CA TYR A 161 -1.94 -17.10 16.05
C TYR A 161 -1.92 -18.64 16.17
N GLU A 162 -2.87 -19.17 16.94
CA GLU A 162 -2.99 -20.60 17.24
C GLU A 162 -4.29 -21.17 16.65
N PHE A 163 -4.36 -21.33 15.32
CA PHE A 163 -5.44 -22.06 14.62
C PHE A 163 -4.98 -22.67 13.29
#